data_AF-A0A8C4XD09-F1
#
_entry.id   AF-A0A8C4XD09-F1
#
_cell.length_a   1.000
_cell.length_b   1.000
_cell.length_c   1.000
_cell.angle_alpha   90.00
_cell.angle_beta   90.00
_cell.angle_gamma   90.00
#
_symmetry.space_group_name_H-M   'P 1'
#
loop_
_entity.id
_entity.type
_entity.pdbx_description
1 polymer ?
#
loop_
_entity_poly.entity_id
_entity_poly.type
_entity_poly.pdbx_seq_one_letter_code
_entity_poly.pdbx_strand_id
1 'polypeptide(L)'
;LRVYDLAFKPDGTQLIVAAGIRVMVYDTSDGTLIQPLKGHKDTVYCVAYAKDGKRFASGSADKSVIIWTSKLEGILKYTHNDSIQCVAYNPITHQLASCSSGDFDCYIVHLYCCLLH
;
A
#
# COMPACT_ATOMS: atom_id res chain seq x y z
N LEU A 1 -15.86 -3.14 -11.68
CA LEU A 1 -14.51 -3.13 -11.05
C LEU A 1 -14.66 -3.79 -9.69
N ARG A 2 -13.81 -4.76 -9.35
CA ARG A 2 -13.84 -5.40 -8.03
C ARG A 2 -12.95 -4.60 -7.08
N VAL A 3 -13.50 -4.28 -5.91
CA VAL A 3 -12.75 -3.73 -4.79
C VAL A 3 -12.33 -4.91 -3.92
N TYR A 4 -11.08 -4.92 -3.52
CA TYR A 4 -10.52 -6.01 -2.69
C TYR A 4 -10.26 -5.56 -1.26
N ASP A 5 -9.83 -4.31 -1.08
CA ASP A 5 -9.44 -3.77 0.23
C ASP A 5 -9.52 -2.24 0.24
N LEU A 6 -9.59 -1.66 1.43
CA LEU A 6 -9.61 -0.23 1.67
C LEU A 6 -8.99 0.14 3.02
N ALA A 7 -8.40 1.33 3.11
CA ALA A 7 -7.85 1.85 4.35
C ALA A 7 -8.00 3.36 4.45
N PHE A 8 -8.39 3.85 5.63
CA PHE A 8 -8.33 5.28 5.93
C PHE A 8 -6.90 5.71 6.20
N LYS A 9 -6.55 6.91 5.74
CA LYS A 9 -5.40 7.63 6.28
C LYS A 9 -5.65 7.91 7.77
N PRO A 10 -4.63 7.88 8.64
CA PRO A 10 -4.83 7.99 10.10
C PRO A 10 -5.51 9.28 10.56
N ASP A 11 -5.37 10.39 9.81
CA ASP A 11 -6.04 11.66 10.10
C ASP A 11 -7.49 11.72 9.57
N GLY A 12 -7.95 10.65 8.92
CA GLY A 12 -9.29 10.52 8.37
C GLY A 12 -9.53 11.30 7.08
N THR A 13 -8.54 12.04 6.55
CA THR A 13 -8.73 12.94 5.40
C THR A 13 -8.76 12.24 4.04
N GLN A 14 -8.26 11.00 3.98
CA GLN A 14 -8.17 10.23 2.74
C GLN A 14 -8.59 8.78 2.94
N LEU A 15 -9.12 8.19 1.89
CA LEU A 15 -9.41 6.76 1.77
C LEU A 15 -8.64 6.20 0.58
N ILE A 16 -7.81 5.18 0.80
CA ILE A 16 -7.20 4.41 -0.29
C ILE A 16 -8.01 3.14 -0.53
N VAL A 17 -8.18 2.77 -1.80
CA VAL A 17 -8.99 1.62 -2.22
C VAL A 17 -8.22 0.81 -3.26
N ALA A 18 -8.03 -0.48 -2.98
CA ALA A 18 -7.50 -1.44 -3.94
C ALA A 18 -8.60 -1.84 -4.95
N ALA A 19 -8.48 -1.39 -6.21
CA ALA A 19 -9.50 -1.55 -7.24
C ALA A 19 -8.90 -1.97 -8.58
N GLY A 20 -9.03 -3.25 -8.92
CA GLY A 20 -8.37 -3.82 -10.10
C GLY A 20 -6.85 -3.63 -10.03
N ILE A 21 -6.22 -3.13 -11.09
CA ILE A 21 -4.76 -2.89 -11.14
C ILE A 21 -4.32 -1.56 -10.52
N ARG A 22 -5.23 -0.82 -9.87
CA ARG A 22 -4.98 0.54 -9.37
C ARG A 22 -5.27 0.65 -7.88
N VAL A 23 -4.60 1.61 -7.27
CA VAL A 23 -5.03 2.17 -5.97
C VAL A 23 -5.76 3.47 -6.26
N MET A 24 -7.00 3.59 -5.79
CA MET A 24 -7.79 4.80 -5.92
C MET A 24 -7.70 5.59 -4.61
N VAL A 25 -7.47 6.90 -4.69
CA VAL A 25 -7.38 7.78 -3.52
C VAL A 25 -8.57 8.73 -3.52
N TYR A 26 -9.35 8.73 -2.45
CA TYR A 26 -10.52 9.58 -2.29
C TYR A 26 -10.34 10.59 -1.17
N ASP A 27 -10.89 11.78 -1.35
CA ASP A 27 -11.16 12.71 -0.27
C ASP A 27 -12.37 12.22 0.52
N THR A 28 -12.28 12.21 1.84
CA THR A 28 -13.35 11.67 2.71
C THR A 28 -14.40 12.71 3.06
N SER A 29 -14.14 14.01 2.85
CA SER A 29 -15.08 15.09 3.17
C SER A 29 -16.26 15.13 2.20
N ASP A 30 -16.01 14.83 0.92
CA ASP A 30 -17.02 14.88 -0.14
C ASP A 30 -17.06 13.60 -1.03
N GLY A 31 -16.16 12.64 -0.80
CA GLY A 31 -16.10 11.39 -1.56
C GLY A 31 -15.50 11.54 -2.95
N THR A 32 -14.86 12.66 -3.26
CA THR A 32 -14.28 12.88 -4.59
C THR A 32 -13.03 12.03 -4.81
N LEU A 33 -12.87 11.54 -6.04
CA LEU A 33 -11.65 10.85 -6.47
C LEU A 33 -10.53 11.89 -6.66
N ILE A 34 -9.51 11.83 -5.80
CA ILE A 34 -8.30 12.66 -5.92
C ILE A 34 -7.47 12.16 -7.11
N GLN A 35 -7.09 10.88 -7.09
CA GLN A 35 -6.25 10.31 -8.15
C GLN A 35 -6.31 8.78 -8.20
N PRO A 36 -6.31 8.18 -9.41
CA PRO A 36 -5.97 6.78 -9.62
C PRO A 36 -4.45 6.58 -9.75
N LEU A 37 -3.86 5.77 -8.89
CA LEU A 37 -2.43 5.48 -8.89
C LEU A 37 -2.11 4.29 -9.80
N LYS A 38 -1.12 4.48 -10.66
CA LYS A 38 -0.62 3.49 -11.62
C LYS A 38 0.76 3.03 -11.18
N GLY A 39 1.00 1.72 -11.21
CA GLY A 39 2.30 1.14 -10.87
C GLY A 39 2.27 -0.38 -10.80
N HIS A 40 1.18 -0.95 -10.31
CA HIS A 40 0.94 -2.38 -10.38
C HIS A 40 0.56 -2.82 -11.79
N LYS A 41 1.03 -4.00 -12.18
CA LYS A 41 0.77 -4.61 -13.49
C LYS A 41 -0.38 -5.62 -13.46
N ASP A 42 -0.87 -5.95 -12.28
CA ASP A 42 -1.96 -6.88 -12.04
C ASP A 42 -2.77 -6.43 -10.82
N THR A 43 -3.77 -7.21 -10.44
CA THR A 43 -4.75 -6.93 -9.40
C THR A 43 -4.08 -6.57 -8.08
N VAL A 44 -4.49 -5.44 -7.49
CA VAL A 44 -4.10 -5.00 -6.16
C VAL A 44 -5.07 -5.65 -5.18
N TYR A 45 -4.54 -6.44 -4.25
CA TYR A 45 -5.35 -7.19 -3.29
C TYR A 45 -5.48 -6.50 -1.95
N CYS A 46 -4.44 -5.78 -1.53
CA CYS A 46 -4.37 -5.23 -0.18
C CYS A 46 -3.71 -3.85 -0.16
N VAL A 47 -4.12 -3.02 0.79
CA VAL A 47 -3.58 -1.68 1.03
C VAL A 47 -3.50 -1.41 2.53
N ALA A 48 -2.48 -0.67 2.97
CA ALA A 48 -2.36 -0.27 4.37
C ALA A 48 -1.67 1.09 4.52
N TYR A 49 -2.22 1.97 5.34
CA TYR A 49 -1.56 3.22 5.72
C TYR A 49 -0.57 3.00 6.86
N ALA A 50 0.56 3.70 6.80
CA ALA A 50 1.41 3.88 7.96
C ALA A 50 0.74 4.84 8.96
N LYS A 51 0.98 4.63 10.26
CA LYS A 51 0.42 5.48 11.33
C LYS A 51 0.78 6.96 11.21
N ASP A 52 1.91 7.28 10.59
CA ASP A 52 2.33 8.67 10.35
C ASP A 52 1.50 9.38 9.26
N GLY A 53 0.69 8.64 8.49
CA GLY A 53 -0.11 9.16 7.37
C GLY A 53 0.72 9.70 6.20
N LYS A 54 2.05 9.57 6.25
CA LYS A 54 2.97 10.06 5.20
C LYS A 54 3.20 9.04 4.10
N ARG A 55 2.94 7.76 4.40
CA ARG A 55 3.13 6.64 3.48
C ARG A 55 2.00 5.63 3.60
N PHE A 56 1.80 4.89 2.53
CA PHE A 56 0.99 3.68 2.52
C PHE A 56 1.61 2.65 1.58
N ALA A 57 1.20 1.42 1.73
CA ALA A 57 1.65 0.29 0.93
C ALA A 57 0.48 -0.31 0.16
N SER A 58 0.77 -0.90 -0.98
CA SER A 58 -0.15 -1.76 -1.72
C SER A 58 0.54 -3.04 -2.15
N GLY A 59 -0.18 -4.16 -2.06
CA GLY A 59 0.29 -5.49 -2.49
C GLY A 59 -0.56 -6.03 -3.65
N SER A 60 0.07 -6.73 -4.59
CA SER A 60 -0.56 -7.17 -5.84
C SER A 60 -0.21 -8.60 -6.27
N ALA A 61 -1.08 -9.15 -7.14
CA ALA A 61 -0.85 -10.34 -7.95
C ALA A 61 0.39 -10.23 -8.85
N ASP A 62 0.87 -9.02 -9.15
CA ASP A 62 2.13 -8.79 -9.87
C ASP A 62 3.37 -9.09 -9.02
N LYS A 63 3.16 -9.71 -7.84
CA LYS A 63 4.16 -10.17 -6.87
C LYS A 63 4.90 -9.03 -6.20
N SER A 64 4.40 -7.80 -6.30
CA SER A 64 5.08 -6.65 -5.76
C SER A 64 4.32 -5.94 -4.67
N VAL A 65 5.10 -5.33 -3.77
CA VAL A 65 4.66 -4.33 -2.81
C VAL A 65 5.19 -2.97 -3.26
N ILE A 66 4.32 -1.99 -3.42
CA ILE A 66 4.71 -0.60 -3.73
C ILE A 66 4.46 0.27 -2.49
N ILE A 67 5.45 1.08 -2.14
CA ILE A 67 5.34 2.13 -1.11
C ILE A 67 5.08 3.46 -1.79
N TRP A 68 4.00 4.11 -1.37
CA TRP A 68 3.56 5.39 -1.87
C TRP A 68 3.80 6.48 -0.83
N THR A 69 4.02 7.71 -1.29
CA THR A 69 4.17 8.90 -0.42
C THR A 69 2.86 9.68 -0.30
N SER A 70 2.87 10.69 0.57
CA SER A 70 1.79 11.69 0.66
C SER A 70 1.59 12.49 -0.64
N LYS A 71 2.58 12.52 -1.52
CA LYS A 71 2.46 13.09 -2.88
C LYS A 71 1.88 12.10 -3.89
N LEU A 72 1.47 10.92 -3.43
CA LEU A 72 0.88 9.85 -4.25
C LEU A 72 1.83 9.30 -5.31
N GLU A 73 3.14 9.37 -5.04
CA GLU A 73 4.19 8.83 -5.89
C GLU A 73 4.71 7.51 -5.31
N GLY A 74 4.83 6.49 -6.17
CA GLY A 74 5.42 5.20 -5.81
C GLY A 74 6.94 5.32 -5.74
N ILE A 75 7.50 5.26 -4.53
CA ILE A 75 8.93 5.54 -4.30
C ILE A 75 9.79 4.28 -4.14
N LEU A 76 9.20 3.16 -3.72
CA LEU A 76 9.90 1.90 -3.49
C LEU A 76 9.03 0.75 -3.98
N LYS A 77 9.68 -0.25 -4.58
CA LYS A 77 9.04 -1.47 -5.07
C LYS A 77 9.82 -2.68 -4.58
N TYR A 78 9.16 -3.53 -3.81
CA TYR A 78 9.69 -4.82 -3.36
C TYR A 78 8.99 -5.94 -4.13
N THR A 79 9.68 -7.06 -4.34
CA THR A 79 9.15 -8.19 -5.12
C THR A 79 9.28 -9.47 -4.31
N HIS A 80 8.20 -10.24 -4.24
CA HIS A 80 8.14 -11.60 -3.71
C HIS A 80 8.13 -12.61 -4.86
N ASN A 81 8.23 -13.91 -4.54
CA ASN A 81 8.17 -14.96 -5.55
C ASN A 81 6.74 -15.24 -6.03
N ASP A 82 5.74 -14.83 -5.26
CA ASP A 82 4.33 -15.05 -5.57
C ASP A 82 3.43 -13.87 -5.15
N SER A 83 2.13 -13.98 -5.43
CA SER A 83 1.12 -12.94 -5.27
C SER A 83 1.03 -12.47 -3.82
N ILE A 84 1.08 -11.16 -3.62
CA ILE A 84 0.94 -10.55 -2.28
C ILE A 84 -0.51 -10.62 -1.85
N GLN A 85 -0.76 -11.22 -0.69
CA GLN A 85 -2.11 -11.41 -0.15
C GLN A 85 -2.45 -10.37 0.91
N CYS A 86 -1.47 -9.93 1.70
CA CYS A 86 -1.69 -8.96 2.77
C CYS A 86 -0.46 -8.10 3.00
N VAL A 87 -0.71 -6.86 3.44
CA VAL A 87 0.29 -5.91 3.92
C VAL A 87 -0.19 -5.29 5.22
N ALA A 88 0.72 -5.06 6.18
CA ALA A 88 0.38 -4.43 7.45
C ALA A 88 1.54 -3.57 7.97
N TYR A 89 1.24 -2.32 8.33
CA TYR A 89 2.21 -1.49 9.04
C TYR A 89 2.18 -1.78 10.53
N ASN A 90 3.37 -1.96 11.11
CA ASN A 90 3.54 -1.93 12.55
C ASN A 90 3.26 -0.50 13.05
N PRO A 91 2.27 -0.30 13.94
CA PRO A 91 1.85 1.03 14.39
C PRO A 91 2.85 1.72 15.32
N ILE A 92 3.91 1.03 15.75
CA ILE A 92 4.94 1.58 16.63
C ILE A 92 6.26 1.74 15.87
N THR A 93 6.74 0.66 15.24
CA THR A 93 8.08 0.66 14.62
C THR A 93 8.10 1.18 13.19
N HIS A 94 6.93 1.46 12.60
CA HIS A 94 6.77 1.83 11.19
C HIS A 94 7.30 0.79 10.18
N GLN A 95 7.62 -0.42 10.63
CA GLN A 95 7.96 -1.53 9.76
C GLN A 95 6.74 -1.98 8.96
N LEU A 96 6.97 -2.49 7.76
CA LEU A 96 5.94 -3.08 6.93
C LEU A 96 6.10 -4.60 6.92
N ALA A 97 5.04 -5.32 7.26
CA ALA A 97 4.93 -6.75 7.04
C ALA A 97 4.18 -7.02 5.74
N SER A 98 4.57 -8.07 5.03
CA SER A 98 3.90 -8.53 3.80
C SER A 98 3.93 -10.05 3.71
N CYS A 99 2.85 -10.65 3.20
CA CYS A 99 2.78 -12.10 2.97
C CYS A 99 2.34 -12.43 1.54
N SER A 100 2.79 -13.59 1.06
CA SER A 100 2.67 -14.07 -0.31
C SER A 100 1.94 -15.42 -0.32
N SER A 101 1.23 -15.77 -1.40
CA SER A 101 0.46 -17.02 -1.47
C SER A 101 1.31 -18.29 -1.52
N GLY A 102 2.50 -18.20 -2.12
CA GLY A 102 3.39 -19.34 -2.38
C GLY A 102 4.60 -19.42 -1.46
N ASP A 103 4.92 -18.32 -0.77
CA ASP A 103 5.92 -18.31 0.29
C ASP A 103 5.13 -18.42 1.61
N PHE A 104 5.24 -19.54 2.34
CA PHE A 104 4.70 -19.63 3.72
C PHE A 104 5.38 -18.67 4.71
N ASP A 105 6.21 -17.74 4.20
CA ASP A 105 7.01 -16.78 4.92
C ASP A 105 6.40 -15.37 4.84
N CYS A 106 6.44 -14.66 5.97
CA CYS A 106 6.16 -13.24 6.04
C CYS A 106 7.47 -12.46 5.90
N TYR A 107 7.53 -11.49 5.00
CA TYR A 107 8.67 -10.59 4.87
C TYR A 107 8.42 -9.33 5.71
N ILE A 108 9.34 -9.05 6.63
CA ILE A 108 9.39 -7.78 7.36
C ILE A 108 10.33 -6.83 6.61
N VAL A 109 9.75 -5.86 5.93
CA VAL A 109 10.50 -4.77 5.28
C VAL A 109 10.78 -3.71 6.34
N HIS A 110 12.06 -3.55 6.66
CA HIS A 110 12.54 -2.41 7.43
C HIS A 110 12.59 -1.18 6.53
N LEU A 111 11.56 -0.34 6.63
CA LEU A 111 11.57 0.99 6.02
C LEU A 111 12.37 1.93 6.93
N TYR A 112 13.70 1.77 6.96
CA TYR A 112 14.55 2.75 7.62
C TYR A 112 14.27 4.12 7.01
N CYS A 113 14.06 5.11 7.87
CA CYS A 113 14.04 6.50 7.47
C CYS A 113 15.47 6.85 7.01
N CYS A 114 15.81 6.55 5.76
CA CYS A 114 16.97 7.16 5.10
C CYS A 114 16.61 8.61 4.77
N LEU A 115 16.45 9.40 5.83
CA LEU A 115 16.78 10.82 5.85
C LEU A 115 18.13 10.91 6.57
N LEU A 116 19.21 10.62 5.85
CA LEU A 116 20.52 11.14 6.20
C LEU A 116 21.18 11.64 4.91
N HIS A 117 21.21 12.98 4.84
CA HIS A 117 21.92 13.90 3.95
C HIS A 117 21.16 14.33 2.69
#